data_AF-A0A183N972-F1
#
_entry.id   AF-A0A183N972-F1
#
_cell.length_a   1.000
_cell.length_b   1.000
_cell.length_c   1.000
_cell.angle_alpha   90.00
_cell.angle_beta   90.00
_cell.angle_gamma   90.00
#
_symmetry.space_group_name_H-M   'P 1'
#
loop_
_entity.id
_entity.type
_entity.pdbx_description
1 polymer ?
#
loop_
_entity_poly.entity_id
_entity_poly.type
_entity_poly.pdbx_seq_one_letter_code
_entity_poly.pdbx_strand_id
1 'polypeptide(L)'
;MEDIWKGIKEVLTSTCQEVLGLKKHHHKEWISIETLDKIKGRKNKKAAINNSRAREEKAQAQAEYTEANKQVKKSIRADKKKYVEGLAKTAEKAAREGNMKQLYDTTKKLSRKYSKPERPIKDKEGRPIIEIQEQRNRWVEYFEELLNRPAPMNPPDI
;
A
#
# COMPACT_ATOMS: atom_id res chain seq x y z
N MET A 1 18.42 -31.65 -19.76
CA MET A 1 16.98 -31.34 -19.63
C MET A 1 16.74 -30.17 -18.67
N GLU A 2 17.33 -30.18 -17.47
CA GLU A 2 17.22 -29.05 -16.51
C GLU A 2 17.77 -27.72 -17.06
N ASP A 3 18.89 -27.75 -17.79
CA ASP A 3 19.48 -26.54 -18.38
C ASP A 3 18.59 -25.89 -19.45
N ILE A 4 17.88 -26.70 -20.23
CA ILE A 4 16.95 -26.21 -21.25
C ILE A 4 15.77 -25.50 -20.58
N TRP A 5 15.24 -26.09 -19.50
CA TRP A 5 14.15 -25.50 -18.73
C TRP A 5 14.56 -24.21 -18.01
N LYS A 6 15.79 -24.16 -17.50
CA LYS A 6 16.37 -22.96 -16.90
C LYS A 6 16.50 -21.83 -17.92
N GLY A 7 17.00 -22.12 -19.12
CA GLY A 7 17.12 -21.16 -20.21
C GLY A 7 15.76 -20.59 -20.64
N ILE A 8 14.75 -21.43 -20.81
CA ILE A 8 13.39 -20.98 -21.15
C ILE A 8 12.81 -20.07 -20.06
N LYS A 9 13.00 -20.44 -18.79
CA LYS A 9 12.53 -19.64 -17.65
C LYS A 9 13.23 -18.29 -17.57
N GLU A 10 14.54 -18.22 -17.81
CA GLU A 10 15.31 -16.98 -17.80
C GLU A 10 14.88 -16.04 -18.94
N VAL A 11 14.76 -16.57 -20.17
CA VAL A 11 14.29 -15.78 -21.32
C VAL A 11 12.90 -15.23 -21.05
N LEU A 12 11.93 -16.09 -20.67
CA LEU A 12 10.56 -15.66 -20.40
C LEU A 12 10.51 -14.59 -19.29
N THR A 13 11.25 -14.78 -18.21
CA THR A 13 11.29 -13.83 -17.09
C THR A 13 11.90 -12.50 -17.52
N SER A 14 12.96 -12.51 -18.33
CA SER A 14 13.61 -11.31 -18.84
C SER A 14 12.69 -10.52 -19.78
N THR A 15 12.04 -11.19 -20.73
CA THR A 15 11.12 -10.54 -21.67
C THR A 15 9.91 -9.95 -20.94
N CYS A 16 9.36 -10.66 -19.96
CA CYS A 16 8.29 -10.12 -19.12
C CYS A 16 8.73 -8.89 -18.31
N GLN A 17 9.96 -8.88 -17.78
CA GLN A 17 10.50 -7.73 -17.05
C GLN A 17 10.73 -6.52 -17.95
N GLU A 18 11.17 -6.74 -19.18
CA GLU A 18 11.40 -5.68 -20.17
C GLU A 18 10.10 -5.04 -20.65
N VAL A 19 9.10 -5.87 -21.00
CA VAL A 19 7.83 -5.40 -21.57
C VAL A 19 6.88 -4.87 -20.49
N LEU A 20 6.72 -5.59 -19.38
CA LEU A 20 5.74 -5.24 -18.34
C LEU A 20 6.34 -4.38 -17.22
N GLY A 21 7.68 -4.32 -17.14
CA GLY A 21 8.38 -3.72 -16.01
C GLY A 21 8.23 -4.56 -14.73
N LEU A 22 9.08 -4.27 -13.75
CA LEU A 22 8.91 -4.83 -12.41
C LEU A 22 7.74 -4.13 -11.71
N LYS A 23 6.86 -4.92 -11.06
CA LYS A 23 5.84 -4.38 -10.16
C LYS A 23 6.53 -3.53 -9.09
N LYS A 24 6.42 -2.22 -9.23
CA LYS A 24 7.03 -1.26 -8.31
C LYS A 24 6.35 -1.44 -6.96
N HIS A 25 7.00 -2.12 -6.02
CA HIS A 25 6.58 -2.07 -4.63
C HIS A 25 6.73 -0.62 -4.17
N HIS A 26 5.59 0.07 -4.05
CA HIS A 26 5.57 1.40 -3.48
C HIS A 26 5.90 1.23 -2.00
N HIS A 27 7.17 1.42 -1.66
CA HIS A 27 7.54 1.63 -0.28
C HIS A 27 6.73 2.82 0.23
N LYS A 28 6.37 2.79 1.52
CA LYS A 28 5.69 3.94 2.11
C LYS A 28 6.58 5.16 1.82
N GLU A 29 6.01 6.21 1.23
CA GLU A 29 6.73 7.41 0.74
C GLU A 29 7.71 8.01 1.76
N TRP A 30 7.50 7.75 3.04
CA TRP A 30 8.29 8.27 4.13
C TRP A 30 9.54 7.45 4.49
N ILE A 31 9.69 6.21 4.01
CA ILE A 31 10.86 5.37 4.35
C ILE A 31 12.01 5.71 3.41
N SER A 32 13.15 6.09 3.97
CA SER A 32 14.36 6.41 3.20
C SER A 32 15.08 5.14 2.68
N ILE A 33 15.86 5.31 1.61
CA ILE A 33 16.74 4.26 1.07
C ILE A 33 17.74 3.79 2.12
N GLU A 34 18.32 4.73 2.88
CA GLU A 34 19.25 4.42 3.97
C GLU A 34 18.63 3.52 5.04
N THR A 35 17.36 3.74 5.40
CA THR A 35 16.62 2.85 6.31
C THR A 35 16.38 1.47 5.71
N LEU A 36 16.11 1.38 4.40
CA LEU A 36 15.96 0.09 3.72
C LEU A 36 17.27 -0.71 3.73
N ASP A 37 18.41 -0.05 3.52
CA ASP A 37 19.74 -0.69 3.61
C ASP A 37 20.02 -1.18 5.02
N LYS A 38 19.68 -0.40 6.05
CA LYS A 38 19.77 -0.83 7.46
C LYS A 38 18.89 -2.05 7.75
N ILE A 39 17.68 -2.11 7.17
CA ILE A 39 16.78 -3.27 7.29
C ILE A 39 17.41 -4.50 6.65
N LYS A 40 18.04 -4.35 5.47
CA LYS A 40 18.76 -5.43 4.78
C LYS A 40 19.96 -5.91 5.62
N GLY A 41 20.77 -4.99 6.14
CA GLY A 41 21.89 -5.31 7.02
C GLY A 41 21.47 -6.04 8.29
N ARG A 42 20.35 -5.65 8.91
CA ARG A 42 19.77 -6.38 10.06
C ARG A 42 19.33 -7.80 9.68
N LYS A 43 18.75 -8.01 8.49
CA LYS A 43 18.38 -9.36 8.02
C LYS A 43 19.60 -10.27 7.88
N ASN A 44 20.69 -9.76 7.32
CA ASN A 44 21.94 -10.52 7.19
C ASN A 44 22.50 -10.94 8.55
N LYS A 45 22.51 -10.03 9.53
CA LYS A 45 22.90 -10.35 10.92
C LYS A 45 21.99 -11.39 11.56
N LYS A 46 20.69 -11.41 11.23
CA LYS A 46 19.78 -12.45 11.68
C LYS A 46 20.12 -13.82 11.07
N ALA A 47 20.54 -13.86 9.82
CA ALA A 47 21.01 -15.08 9.17
C ALA A 47 22.30 -15.61 9.83
N ALA A 48 23.23 -14.72 10.20
CA ALA A 48 24.44 -15.10 10.93
C ALA A 48 24.12 -15.83 12.25
N ILE A 49 23.13 -15.35 13.02
CA ILE A 49 22.66 -16.04 14.23
C ILE A 49 22.12 -17.44 13.92
N ASN A 50 21.31 -17.57 12.87
CA ASN A 50 20.70 -18.87 12.52
C ASN A 50 21.74 -19.89 12.06
N ASN A 51 22.84 -19.44 11.44
CA ASN A 51 23.90 -20.29 10.92
C ASN A 51 25.01 -20.59 11.94
N SER A 52 25.07 -19.84 13.06
CA SER A 52 26.06 -20.05 14.12
C SER A 52 25.92 -21.41 14.78
N ARG A 53 27.05 -22.10 14.97
CA ARG A 53 27.10 -23.45 15.58
C ARG A 53 27.61 -23.40 17.02
N ALA A 54 28.64 -22.59 17.27
CA ALA A 54 29.20 -22.42 18.60
C ALA A 54 28.39 -21.41 19.44
N ARG A 55 28.37 -21.62 20.77
CA ARG A 55 27.62 -20.77 21.70
C ARG A 55 28.15 -19.34 21.76
N GLU A 56 29.47 -19.18 21.62
CA GLU A 56 30.15 -17.88 21.66
C GLU A 56 29.89 -17.06 20.39
N GLU A 57 30.03 -17.67 19.21
CA GLU A 57 29.67 -17.06 17.92
C GLU A 57 28.20 -16.62 17.91
N LYS A 58 27.30 -17.44 18.46
CA LYS A 58 25.88 -17.11 18.58
C LYS A 58 25.64 -15.92 19.49
N ALA A 59 26.38 -15.81 20.60
CA ALA A 59 26.28 -14.66 21.51
C ALA A 59 26.76 -13.37 20.84
N GLN A 60 27.88 -13.41 20.10
CA GLN A 60 28.38 -12.26 19.35
C GLN A 60 27.41 -11.82 18.25
N ALA A 61 26.94 -12.76 17.42
CA ALA A 61 25.97 -12.46 16.35
C ALA A 61 24.66 -11.89 16.91
N GLN A 62 24.24 -12.36 18.10
CA GLN A 62 23.07 -11.85 18.80
C GLN A 62 23.26 -10.42 19.30
N ALA A 63 24.45 -10.08 19.80
CA ALA A 63 24.79 -8.70 20.19
C ALA A 63 24.75 -7.75 18.99
N GLU A 64 25.37 -8.14 17.86
CA GLU A 64 25.36 -7.35 16.62
C GLU A 64 23.95 -7.15 16.05
N TYR A 65 23.13 -8.20 16.03
CA TYR A 65 21.73 -8.09 15.61
C TYR A 65 20.94 -7.14 16.50
N THR A 66 21.18 -7.20 17.81
CA THR A 66 20.49 -6.34 18.78
C THR A 66 20.79 -4.87 18.51
N GLU A 67 22.06 -4.53 18.26
CA GLU A 67 22.46 -3.17 17.91
C GLU A 67 21.89 -2.73 16.56
N ALA A 68 22.00 -3.56 15.53
CA ALA A 68 21.41 -3.26 14.22
C ALA A 68 19.88 -3.08 14.29
N ASN A 69 19.19 -3.86 15.12
CA ASN A 69 17.75 -3.73 15.33
C ASN A 69 17.39 -2.42 16.05
N LYS A 70 18.20 -1.96 17.00
CA LYS A 70 18.03 -0.63 17.62
C LYS A 70 18.19 0.48 16.59
N GLN A 71 19.23 0.40 15.75
CA GLN A 71 19.50 1.39 14.70
C GLN A 71 18.35 1.47 13.67
N VAL A 72 17.84 0.32 13.21
CA VAL A 72 16.66 0.27 12.32
C VAL A 72 15.44 0.91 12.97
N LYS A 73 15.16 0.62 14.25
CA LYS A 73 14.04 1.25 14.96
C LYS A 73 14.22 2.77 15.07
N LYS A 74 15.44 3.25 15.33
CA LYS A 74 15.77 4.68 15.40
C LYS A 74 15.60 5.36 14.05
N SER A 75 16.08 4.76 12.96
CA SER A 75 15.98 5.34 11.61
C SER A 75 14.53 5.40 11.13
N ILE A 76 13.74 4.34 11.35
CA ILE A 76 12.30 4.33 11.03
C ILE A 76 11.55 5.45 11.76
N ARG A 77 11.87 5.70 13.04
CA ARG A 77 11.26 6.80 13.80
C ARG A 77 11.67 8.17 13.25
N ALA A 78 12.95 8.33 12.91
CA ALA A 78 13.48 9.56 12.34
C ALA A 78 12.84 9.88 10.97
N ASP A 79 12.78 8.88 10.08
CA ASP A 79 12.14 8.97 8.77
C ASP A 79 10.67 9.38 8.88
N LYS A 80 9.92 8.74 9.78
CA LYS A 80 8.51 9.08 10.04
C LYS A 80 8.37 10.51 10.56
N LYS A 81 9.23 10.93 11.49
CA LYS A 81 9.23 12.29 12.05
C LYS A 81 9.51 13.31 10.94
N LYS A 82 10.55 13.11 10.14
CA LYS A 82 10.93 13.98 9.02
C LYS A 82 9.80 14.12 7.99
N TYR A 83 9.11 13.02 7.66
CA TYR A 83 7.98 13.05 6.75
C TYR A 83 6.79 13.86 7.30
N VAL A 84 6.42 13.63 8.56
CA VAL A 84 5.33 14.38 9.22
C VAL A 84 5.67 15.87 9.30
N GLU A 85 6.90 16.22 9.67
CA GLU A 85 7.39 17.60 9.70
C GLU A 85 7.36 18.24 8.30
N GLY A 86 7.75 17.51 7.25
CA GLY A 86 7.67 17.97 5.87
C GLY A 86 6.22 18.30 5.47
N LEU A 87 5.28 17.40 5.77
CA LEU A 87 3.86 17.65 5.51
C LEU A 87 3.32 18.84 6.30
N ALA A 88 3.69 18.98 7.58
CA ALA A 88 3.27 20.12 8.40
C ALA A 88 3.76 21.45 7.81
N LYS A 89 5.02 21.53 7.38
CA LYS A 89 5.57 22.71 6.70
C LYS A 89 4.85 23.02 5.39
N THR A 90 4.51 22.01 4.60
CA THR A 90 3.72 22.20 3.38
C THR A 90 2.31 22.71 3.67
N ALA A 91 1.66 22.19 4.70
CA ALA A 91 0.34 22.67 5.13
C ALA A 91 0.40 24.13 5.59
N GLU A 92 1.39 24.48 6.42
CA GLU A 92 1.60 25.85 6.88
C GLU A 92 1.82 26.83 5.72
N LYS A 93 2.66 26.45 4.75
CA LYS A 93 2.89 27.25 3.54
C LYS A 93 1.60 27.45 2.73
N ALA A 94 0.84 26.37 2.51
CA ALA A 94 -0.42 26.44 1.78
C ALA A 94 -1.47 27.33 2.47
N ALA A 95 -1.52 27.33 3.82
CA ALA A 95 -2.37 28.25 4.57
C ALA A 95 -1.98 29.70 4.36
N ARG A 96 -0.67 30.02 4.43
CA ARG A 96 -0.15 31.38 4.20
C ARG A 96 -0.43 31.89 2.79
N GLU A 97 -0.38 31.01 1.80
CA GLU A 97 -0.64 31.33 0.38
C GLU A 97 -2.14 31.32 0.02
N GLY A 98 -3.03 30.97 0.96
CA GLY A 98 -4.46 30.84 0.69
C GLY A 98 -4.86 29.64 -0.17
N ASN A 99 -3.95 28.69 -0.41
CA ASN A 99 -4.21 27.47 -1.19
C ASN A 99 -4.98 26.43 -0.35
N MET A 100 -6.29 26.65 -0.22
CA MET A 100 -7.16 25.83 0.63
C MET A 100 -7.23 24.36 0.20
N LYS A 101 -7.14 24.08 -1.11
CA LYS A 101 -7.16 22.70 -1.64
C LYS A 101 -5.94 21.92 -1.14
N GLN A 102 -4.74 22.48 -1.27
CA GLN A 102 -3.51 21.84 -0.83
C GLN A 102 -3.44 21.70 0.70
N LEU A 103 -3.93 22.70 1.43
CA LEU A 103 -4.06 22.64 2.89
C LEU A 103 -4.93 21.44 3.31
N TYR A 104 -6.11 21.31 2.72
CA TYR A 104 -7.04 20.22 3.01
C TYR A 104 -6.43 18.85 2.69
N ASP A 105 -5.87 18.68 1.49
CA ASP A 105 -5.28 17.41 1.06
C ASP A 105 -4.11 16.99 1.97
N THR A 106 -3.25 17.94 2.36
CA THR A 106 -2.11 17.68 3.25
C THR A 106 -2.55 17.34 4.66
N THR A 107 -3.56 18.04 5.18
CA THR A 107 -4.17 17.76 6.50
C THR A 107 -4.87 16.40 6.52
N LYS A 108 -5.51 16.03 5.41
CA LYS A 108 -6.11 14.70 5.21
C LYS A 108 -5.03 13.59 5.17
N LYS A 109 -3.89 13.84 4.53
CA LYS A 109 -2.73 12.92 4.54
C LYS A 109 -2.13 12.76 5.95
N LEU A 110 -2.01 13.86 6.71
CA LEU A 110 -1.51 13.86 8.09
C LEU A 110 -2.42 13.13 9.06
N SER A 111 -3.73 13.39 8.95
CA SER A 111 -4.71 12.83 9.88
C SER A 111 -4.77 11.31 9.79
N ARG A 112 -4.64 10.72 8.58
CA ARG A 112 -4.52 9.28 8.21
C ARG A 112 -5.38 8.25 8.97
N LYS A 113 -6.23 8.71 9.89
CA LYS A 113 -7.23 7.99 10.71
C LYS A 113 -8.57 7.91 10.00
N TYR A 114 -8.75 8.63 8.89
CA TYR A 114 -9.93 8.46 8.06
C TYR A 114 -9.77 7.19 7.22
N SER A 115 -10.08 6.05 7.84
CA SER A 115 -10.82 5.02 7.11
C SER A 115 -11.99 5.75 6.47
N LYS A 116 -12.10 5.76 5.14
CA LYS A 116 -13.36 6.20 4.54
C LYS A 116 -14.43 5.32 5.22
N PRO A 117 -15.50 5.86 5.84
CA PRO A 117 -16.68 5.04 5.97
C PRO A 117 -16.97 4.51 4.57
N GLU A 118 -17.19 3.19 4.44
CA GLU A 118 -17.73 2.62 3.21
C GLU A 118 -18.85 3.55 2.77
N ARG A 119 -18.76 4.09 1.56
CA ARG A 119 -19.81 4.99 1.05
C ARG A 119 -21.06 4.13 1.04
N PRO A 120 -22.05 4.37 1.92
CA PRO A 120 -23.22 3.52 1.97
C PRO A 120 -23.93 3.64 0.63
N ILE A 121 -24.17 2.52 -0.04
CA ILE A 121 -25.07 2.49 -1.19
C ILE A 121 -26.46 2.82 -0.67
N LYS A 122 -27.26 3.59 -1.41
CA LYS A 122 -28.63 3.89 -0.99
C LYS A 122 -29.61 2.82 -1.50
N ASP A 123 -30.60 2.49 -0.69
CA ASP A 123 -31.77 1.73 -1.14
C ASP A 123 -32.63 2.55 -2.11
N LYS A 124 -33.72 1.98 -2.61
CA LYS A 124 -34.62 2.66 -3.57
C LYS A 124 -35.30 3.87 -2.95
N GLU A 125 -35.47 3.87 -1.64
CA GLU A 125 -36.05 4.95 -0.83
C GLU A 125 -35.02 6.02 -0.43
N GLY A 126 -33.74 5.85 -0.82
CA GLY A 126 -32.67 6.80 -0.57
C GLY A 126 -31.99 6.67 0.80
N ARG A 127 -32.31 5.65 1.59
CA ARG A 127 -31.72 5.35 2.90
C ARG A 127 -30.38 4.62 2.72
N PRO A 128 -29.37 4.92 3.56
CA PRO A 128 -28.04 4.32 3.45
C PRO A 128 -28.02 2.84 3.90
N ILE A 129 -27.50 1.97 3.04
CA ILE A 129 -27.26 0.55 3.29
C ILE A 129 -25.82 0.35 3.77
N ILE A 130 -25.68 -0.15 4.99
CA ILE A 130 -24.39 -0.27 5.70
C ILE A 130 -23.87 -1.71 5.67
N GLU A 131 -24.75 -2.70 5.50
CA GLU A 131 -24.39 -4.12 5.50
C GLU A 131 -24.00 -4.63 4.10
N ILE A 132 -22.90 -5.41 4.01
CA ILE A 132 -22.36 -5.92 2.74
C ILE A 132 -23.35 -6.83 2.00
N GLN A 133 -24.14 -7.63 2.73
CA GLN A 133 -25.13 -8.51 2.10
C GLN A 133 -26.28 -7.71 1.48
N GLU A 134 -26.79 -6.72 2.20
CA GLU A 134 -27.82 -5.82 1.68
C GLU A 134 -27.33 -5.01 0.48
N GLN A 135 -26.05 -4.58 0.48
CA GLN A 135 -25.46 -3.93 -0.69
C GLN A 135 -25.42 -4.85 -1.92
N ARG A 136 -25.11 -6.14 -1.74
CA ARG A 136 -25.15 -7.14 -2.83
C ARG A 136 -26.56 -7.33 -3.36
N ASN A 137 -27.55 -7.44 -2.47
CA ASN A 137 -28.95 -7.56 -2.85
C ASN A 137 -29.42 -6.31 -3.63
N ARG A 138 -29.01 -5.11 -3.19
CA ARG A 138 -29.32 -3.87 -3.92
C ARG A 138 -28.70 -3.83 -5.32
N TRP A 139 -27.50 -4.38 -5.50
CA TRP A 139 -26.88 -4.56 -6.82
C TRP A 139 -27.65 -5.53 -7.69
N VAL A 140 -28.07 -6.68 -7.15
CA VAL A 140 -28.90 -7.67 -7.87
C VAL A 140 -30.19 -7.02 -8.36
N GLU A 141 -30.91 -6.33 -7.48
CA GLU A 141 -32.15 -5.61 -7.84
C GLU A 141 -31.93 -4.56 -8.94
N TYR A 142 -30.86 -3.77 -8.85
CA TYR A 142 -30.56 -2.73 -9.84
C TYR A 142 -30.28 -3.34 -11.23
N PHE A 143 -29.51 -4.43 -11.27
CA PHE A 143 -29.21 -5.11 -12.54
C PHE A 143 -30.41 -5.86 -13.11
N GLU A 144 -31.27 -6.43 -12.27
CA GLU A 144 -32.52 -7.05 -12.72
C GLU A 144 -33.46 -6.03 -13.35
N GLU A 145 -33.65 -4.86 -12.75
CA GLU A 145 -34.47 -3.78 -13.32
C GLU A 145 -33.91 -3.24 -14.63
N LEU A 146 -32.58 -3.13 -14.72
CA LEU A 146 -31.91 -2.59 -15.90
C LEU A 146 -31.92 -3.58 -17.08
N LEU A 147 -31.64 -4.86 -16.81
CA LEU A 147 -31.43 -5.88 -17.84
C LEU A 147 -32.73 -6.59 -18.26
N ASN A 148 -33.75 -6.63 -17.39
CA ASN A 148 -35.02 -7.28 -17.66
C ASN A 148 -36.17 -6.30 -17.93
N ARG A 149 -35.85 -5.09 -18.40
CA ARG A 149 -36.88 -4.10 -18.75
C ARG A 149 -37.73 -4.66 -19.91
N PRO A 150 -39.08 -4.70 -19.78
CA PRO A 150 -39.93 -5.13 -20.88
C PRO A 150 -39.75 -4.20 -22.08
N ALA A 151 -39.95 -4.75 -23.28
CA ALA A 151 -39.86 -3.97 -24.51
C ALA A 151 -40.77 -2.73 -24.40
N PRO A 152 -40.26 -1.53 -24.75
CA PRO A 152 -41.07 -0.32 -24.68
C PRO A 152 -42.33 -0.50 -25.53
N MET A 153 -43.51 -0.27 -24.94
CA MET A 153 -44.80 -0.45 -25.62
C MET A 153 -45.03 0.58 -26.73
N ASN A 154 -44.29 1.70 -26.71
CA ASN A 154 -44.39 2.71 -27.74
C ASN A 154 -43.35 2.41 -28.82
N PRO A 155 -43.74 2.32 -30.11
CA PRO A 155 -42.77 2.24 -31.18
C PRO A 155 -41.85 3.48 -31.13
N PRO A 156 -40.56 3.33 -31.48
CA PRO A 156 -39.67 4.49 -31.59
C PRO A 156 -40.27 5.49 -32.57
N ASP A 157 -40.42 6.74 -32.14
CA ASP A 157 -40.78 7.84 -33.03
C ASP A 157 -39.55 8.08 -33.93
N ILE A 158 -39.63 7.62 -35.19
CA ILE A 158 -38.61 7.82 -36.22
C ILE A 158 -39.01 9.02 -37.07
#